data_AF-A0A9X6VE65-F1
#
_entry.id   AF-A0A9X6VE65-F1
#
_cell.length_a   1.000
_cell.length_b   1.000
_cell.length_c   1.000
_cell.angle_alpha   90.00
_cell.angle_beta   90.00
_cell.angle_gamma   90.00
#
_symmetry.space_group_name_H-M   'P 1'
#
loop_
_entity.id
_entity.type
_entity.pdbx_description
1 polymer ?
#
loop_
_entity_poly.entity_id
_entity_poly.type
_entity_poly.pdbx_seq_one_letter_code
_entity_poly.pdbx_strand_id
1 'polypeptide(L)'
;MPVCLKCNNDFPNSIKIDSKVRNLQRRRYCLDCSPFGQHNTKQVHIERKTHIECACQLCGKEYVYSRGKGSTTTKCNACCVRVNRQKLKTRAVEYKGGKCQHCGYNKSHRALQFHHLDQSQKDFQISGGVYSWDKAKAELDKCIMLCANCHLEEHERIDNLPIR
;
A
#
# COMPACT_ATOMS: atom_id res chain seq x y z
N MET A 1 32.89 -32.13 -3.10
CA MET A 1 31.97 -31.96 -1.97
C MET A 1 31.31 -30.60 -2.11
N PRO A 2 30.01 -30.44 -1.83
CA PRO A 2 29.38 -29.12 -1.77
C PRO A 2 29.93 -28.30 -0.60
N VAL A 3 30.04 -27.00 -0.80
CA VAL A 3 30.48 -26.02 0.21
C VAL A 3 29.26 -25.31 0.80
N CYS A 4 29.21 -25.20 2.13
CA CYS A 4 28.14 -24.49 2.82
C CYS A 4 28.28 -22.97 2.65
N LEU A 5 27.27 -22.29 2.12
CA LEU A 5 27.30 -20.83 1.93
C LEU A 5 27.33 -20.01 3.23
N LYS A 6 27.04 -20.62 4.40
CA LYS A 6 27.00 -19.91 5.69
C LYS A 6 28.31 -20.01 6.46
N CYS A 7 28.88 -21.20 6.57
CA CYS A 7 30.12 -21.45 7.33
C CYS A 7 31.34 -21.72 6.44
N ASN A 8 31.18 -21.76 5.12
CA ASN A 8 32.21 -22.09 4.13
C ASN A 8 32.89 -23.47 4.28
N ASN A 9 32.36 -24.34 5.14
CA ASN A 9 32.85 -25.71 5.29
C ASN A 9 32.24 -26.65 4.23
N ASP A 10 33.03 -27.64 3.80
CA ASP A 10 32.56 -28.74 2.96
C ASP A 10 31.62 -29.69 3.72
N PHE A 11 30.69 -30.33 3.01
CA PHE A 11 29.83 -31.37 3.58
C PHE A 11 29.60 -32.52 2.57
N PRO A 12 29.23 -33.73 3.04
CA PRO A 12 29.15 -34.90 2.16
C PRO A 12 28.05 -34.76 1.09
N ASN A 13 28.27 -35.40 -0.08
CA ASN A 13 27.32 -35.44 -1.19
C ASN A 13 26.02 -36.19 -0.84
N SER A 14 26.07 -37.14 0.11
CA SER A 14 24.94 -37.91 0.59
C SER A 14 25.13 -38.32 2.05
N ILE A 15 24.04 -38.48 2.80
CA ILE A 15 24.06 -38.97 4.18
C ILE A 15 22.75 -39.69 4.51
N LYS A 16 22.78 -40.63 5.48
CA LYS A 16 21.60 -41.34 5.95
C LYS A 16 20.90 -40.50 7.03
N ILE A 17 19.65 -40.11 6.77
CA ILE A 17 18.78 -39.36 7.70
C ILE A 17 17.45 -40.13 7.78
N ASP A 18 16.99 -40.46 8.99
CA ASP A 18 15.77 -41.24 9.24
C ASP A 18 15.72 -42.53 8.42
N SER A 19 16.81 -43.29 8.47
CA SER A 19 16.98 -44.56 7.74
C SER A 19 16.95 -44.47 6.21
N LYS A 20 16.84 -43.27 5.62
CA LYS A 20 16.86 -43.05 4.16
C LYS A 20 18.11 -42.28 3.74
N VAL A 21 18.72 -42.69 2.62
CA VAL A 21 19.84 -41.95 2.03
C VAL A 21 19.32 -40.68 1.37
N ARG A 22 19.84 -39.52 1.79
CA ARG A 22 19.49 -38.21 1.23
C ARG A 22 20.64 -37.68 0.41
N ASN A 23 20.37 -37.26 -0.83
CA ASN A 23 21.33 -36.53 -1.66
C ASN A 23 21.39 -35.07 -1.19
N LEU A 24 22.60 -34.58 -0.91
CA LEU A 24 22.87 -33.23 -0.43
C LEU A 24 23.64 -32.37 -1.46
N GLN A 25 24.00 -32.90 -2.64
CA GLN A 25 24.84 -32.21 -3.63
C GLN A 25 24.30 -30.84 -4.06
N ARG A 26 22.98 -30.65 -4.04
CA ARG A 26 22.32 -29.39 -4.40
C ARG A 26 21.91 -28.53 -3.20
N ARG A 27 22.20 -28.97 -1.96
CA ARG A 27 21.96 -28.13 -0.79
C ARG A 27 22.93 -26.96 -0.80
N ARG A 28 22.44 -25.81 -0.36
CA ARG A 28 23.25 -24.59 -0.20
C ARG A 28 23.96 -24.51 1.16
N TYR A 29 23.55 -25.33 2.12
CA TYR A 29 24.03 -25.30 3.49
C TYR A 29 24.20 -26.72 4.04
N CYS A 30 25.17 -26.88 4.94
CA CYS A 30 25.32 -28.10 5.73
C CYS A 30 24.11 -28.30 6.67
N LEU A 31 24.02 -29.49 7.27
CA LEU A 31 22.91 -29.85 8.14
C LEU A 31 22.94 -29.09 9.48
N ASP A 32 24.10 -28.63 9.93
CA ASP A 32 24.20 -27.81 11.16
C ASP A 32 23.70 -26.37 10.92
N CYS A 33 24.05 -25.80 9.77
CA CYS A 33 23.65 -24.43 9.40
C CYS A 33 22.18 -24.34 8.95
N SER A 34 21.63 -25.42 8.40
CA SER A 34 20.24 -25.52 7.97
C SER A 34 19.77 -26.97 8.13
N PRO A 35 19.18 -27.33 9.27
CA PRO A 35 18.75 -28.70 9.55
C PRO A 35 17.77 -29.24 8.52
N PHE A 36 17.74 -30.56 8.36
CA PHE A 36 16.82 -31.22 7.45
C PHE A 36 15.37 -31.03 7.91
N GLY A 37 14.43 -30.85 6.98
CA GLY A 37 12.99 -30.70 7.30
C GLY A 37 12.54 -29.35 7.87
N GLN A 38 13.44 -28.41 8.17
CA GLN A 38 13.09 -27.12 8.77
C GLN A 38 12.45 -26.10 7.80
N HIS A 39 12.27 -26.43 6.51
CA HIS A 39 11.70 -25.54 5.49
C HIS A 39 12.24 -24.09 5.52
N ASN A 40 13.56 -23.92 5.65
CA ASN A 40 14.19 -22.61 5.71
C ASN A 40 14.02 -21.84 4.39
N THR A 41 12.95 -21.03 4.31
CA THR A 41 12.64 -20.17 3.15
C THR A 41 13.57 -18.96 3.04
N LYS A 42 14.29 -18.63 4.12
CA LYS A 42 15.26 -17.52 4.18
C LYS A 42 16.67 -18.01 3.86
N GLN A 43 17.42 -17.16 3.16
CA GLN A 43 18.84 -17.40 2.92
C GLN A 43 19.64 -17.03 4.17
N VAL A 44 20.02 -18.05 4.97
CA VAL A 44 20.65 -17.88 6.30
C VAL A 44 22.07 -17.31 6.27
N HIS A 45 22.70 -17.21 5.10
CA HIS A 45 24.01 -16.60 4.91
C HIS A 45 23.95 -15.11 4.57
N ILE A 46 22.75 -14.56 4.31
CA ILE A 46 22.58 -13.15 3.96
C ILE A 46 22.05 -12.37 5.16
N GLU A 47 22.86 -11.46 5.66
CA GLU A 47 22.43 -10.44 6.61
C GLU A 47 21.67 -9.34 5.87
N ARG A 48 20.34 -9.33 6.00
CA ARG A 48 19.51 -8.26 5.43
C ARG A 48 19.42 -7.12 6.43
N LYS A 49 19.97 -5.95 6.10
CA LYS A 49 19.73 -4.72 6.87
C LYS A 49 18.22 -4.47 6.94
N THR A 50 17.65 -4.56 8.14
CA THR A 50 16.22 -4.33 8.40
C THR A 50 15.87 -2.85 8.48
N HIS A 51 16.89 -2.01 8.72
CA HIS A 51 16.82 -0.57 8.87
C HIS A 51 17.81 0.08 7.90
N ILE A 52 17.31 0.96 7.05
CA ILE A 52 18.12 1.71 6.07
C ILE A 52 17.83 3.19 6.31
N GLU A 53 18.86 3.98 6.58
CA GLU A 53 18.74 5.43 6.68
C GLU A 53 18.50 6.03 5.29
N CYS A 54 17.53 6.93 5.19
CA CYS A 54 17.04 7.47 3.93
C CYS A 54 16.70 8.95 4.08
N ALA A 55 16.81 9.70 2.98
CA ALA A 55 16.29 11.06 2.86
C ALA A 55 15.13 11.09 1.85
N CYS A 56 14.02 11.72 2.22
CA CYS A 56 12.85 11.76 1.38
C CYS A 56 13.07 12.70 0.18
N GLN A 57 13.02 12.15 -1.03
CA GLN A 57 13.19 12.93 -2.26
C GLN A 57 12.09 13.99 -2.50
N LEU A 58 10.97 13.91 -1.77
CA LEU A 58 9.85 14.85 -1.92
C LEU A 58 9.80 15.95 -0.86
N CYS A 59 10.45 15.77 0.29
CA CYS A 59 10.38 16.75 1.38
C CYS A 59 11.68 16.90 2.17
N GLY A 60 12.78 16.29 1.73
CA GLY A 60 14.09 16.33 2.39
C GLY A 60 14.19 15.59 3.73
N LYS A 61 13.06 15.23 4.36
CA LYS A 61 13.03 14.62 5.69
C LYS A 61 13.84 13.33 5.73
N GLU A 62 14.72 13.23 6.71
CA GLU A 62 15.42 12.00 7.08
C GLU A 62 14.49 11.03 7.80
N TYR A 63 14.64 9.74 7.48
CA TYR A 63 13.86 8.67 8.08
C TYR A 63 14.56 7.32 7.94
N VAL A 64 14.18 6.38 8.79
CA VAL A 64 14.63 4.99 8.69
C VAL A 64 13.58 4.19 7.92
N TYR A 65 13.96 3.69 6.74
CA TYR A 65 13.19 2.69 6.03
C TYR A 65 13.27 1.35 6.77
N SER A 66 12.10 0.78 7.06
CA SER A 66 11.97 -0.63 7.39
C SER A 66 10.73 -1.23 6.75
N ARG A 67 10.79 -2.52 6.47
CA ARG A 67 9.70 -3.25 5.82
C ARG A 67 8.47 -3.21 6.73
N GLY A 68 7.35 -2.68 6.23
CA GLY A 68 6.08 -2.59 6.96
C GLY A 68 5.68 -1.19 7.45
N LYS A 69 6.56 -0.18 7.41
CA LYS A 69 6.25 1.20 7.86
C LYS A 69 5.59 2.11 6.80
N GLY A 70 5.23 1.58 5.63
CA GLY A 70 4.58 2.34 4.54
C GLY A 70 5.48 3.35 3.79
N SER A 71 6.70 3.60 4.28
CA SER A 71 7.75 4.33 3.57
C SER A 71 8.43 3.46 2.51
N THR A 72 8.98 4.09 1.48
CA THR A 72 9.93 3.44 0.55
C THR A 72 11.36 3.82 0.92
N THR A 73 12.37 3.37 0.18
CA THR A 73 13.76 3.84 0.34
C THR A 73 13.98 5.27 -0.19
N THR A 74 12.99 5.84 -0.88
CA THR A 74 13.09 7.16 -1.52
C THR A 74 12.08 8.19 -1.01
N LYS A 75 10.99 7.74 -0.38
CA LYS A 75 9.89 8.58 0.11
C LYS A 75 9.49 8.16 1.52
N CYS A 76 9.40 9.14 2.42
CA CYS A 76 8.86 8.94 3.75
C CYS A 76 7.37 8.55 3.70
N ASN A 77 6.87 7.92 4.76
CA ASN A 77 5.48 7.43 4.82
C ASN A 77 4.46 8.56 4.55
N ALA A 78 4.64 9.74 5.15
CA ALA A 78 3.75 10.88 4.96
C ALA A 78 3.65 11.31 3.48
N CYS A 79 4.79 11.35 2.76
CA CYS A 79 4.81 11.67 1.34
C CYS A 79 4.20 10.56 0.49
N CYS A 80 4.43 9.28 0.81
CA CYS A 80 3.77 8.15 0.15
C CYS A 80 2.24 8.26 0.29
N VAL A 81 1.74 8.47 1.50
CA VAL A 81 0.31 8.64 1.78
C VAL A 81 -0.26 9.81 1.00
N ARG A 82 0.41 10.98 0.99
CA ARG A 82 -0.01 12.15 0.23
C ARG A 82 -0.12 11.87 -1.27
N VAL A 83 0.91 11.23 -1.86
CA VAL A 83 0.91 10.86 -3.28
C VAL A 83 -0.22 9.87 -3.59
N ASN A 84 -0.40 8.86 -2.76
CA ASN A 84 -1.45 7.84 -2.99
C ASN A 84 -2.85 8.43 -2.88
N ARG A 85 -3.10 9.33 -1.90
CA ARG A 85 -4.37 10.07 -1.78
C ARG A 85 -4.65 10.93 -3.01
N GLN A 86 -3.63 11.64 -3.52
CA GLN A 86 -3.77 12.46 -4.73
C GLN A 86 -4.06 11.60 -5.97
N LYS A 87 -3.40 10.45 -6.12
CA LYS A 87 -3.66 9.49 -7.21
C LYS A 87 -5.09 8.95 -7.14
N LEU A 88 -5.53 8.53 -5.96
CA LEU A 88 -6.90 8.04 -5.75
C LEU A 88 -7.93 9.14 -6.07
N LYS A 89 -7.73 10.36 -5.57
CA LYS A 89 -8.61 11.50 -5.85
C LYS A 89 -8.71 11.79 -7.34
N THR A 90 -7.58 11.81 -8.05
CA THR A 90 -7.52 12.07 -9.49
C THR A 90 -8.30 11.01 -10.25
N ARG A 91 -8.01 9.73 -10.00
CA ARG A 91 -8.71 8.59 -10.63
C ARG A 91 -10.22 8.59 -10.34
N ALA A 92 -10.62 8.92 -9.11
CA ALA A 92 -12.02 8.98 -8.70
C ALA A 92 -12.76 10.17 -9.34
N VAL A 93 -12.08 11.31 -9.53
CA VAL A 93 -12.63 12.47 -10.24
C VAL A 93 -12.83 12.15 -11.72
N GLU A 94 -11.83 11.55 -12.37
CA GLU A 94 -11.91 11.11 -13.76
C GLU A 94 -13.06 10.11 -13.96
N TYR A 95 -13.19 9.13 -13.06
CA TYR A 95 -14.28 8.15 -13.09
C TYR A 95 -15.67 8.80 -13.06
N LYS A 96 -15.82 9.92 -12.35
CA LYS A 96 -17.06 10.69 -12.24
C LYS A 96 -17.19 11.83 -13.26
N GLY A 97 -16.40 11.79 -14.34
CA GLY A 97 -16.53 12.70 -15.47
C GLY A 97 -15.74 14.00 -15.36
N GLY A 98 -14.91 14.18 -14.32
CA GLY A 98 -13.93 15.26 -14.25
C GLY A 98 -14.48 16.68 -14.03
N LYS A 99 -15.78 16.84 -13.82
CA LYS A 99 -16.44 18.14 -13.68
C LYS A 99 -17.59 18.12 -12.69
N CYS A 100 -17.95 19.29 -12.17
CA CYS A 100 -19.15 19.48 -11.39
C CYS A 100 -20.38 19.18 -12.25
N GLN A 101 -21.31 18.36 -11.74
CA GLN A 101 -22.54 17.99 -12.43
C GLN A 101 -23.60 19.10 -12.41
N HIS A 102 -23.51 20.07 -11.49
CA HIS A 102 -24.43 21.21 -11.43
C HIS A 102 -23.98 22.37 -12.33
N CYS A 103 -22.72 22.83 -12.16
CA CYS A 103 -22.25 24.05 -12.82
C CYS A 103 -21.14 23.82 -13.86
N GLY A 104 -20.69 22.58 -14.08
CA GLY A 104 -19.67 22.25 -15.08
C GLY A 104 -18.22 22.59 -14.69
N TYR A 105 -17.95 23.13 -13.49
CA TYR A 105 -16.59 23.46 -13.03
C TYR A 105 -15.63 22.26 -13.16
N ASN A 106 -14.49 22.45 -13.82
CA ASN A 106 -13.49 21.40 -14.07
C ASN A 106 -12.02 21.89 -13.95
N LYS A 107 -11.80 23.08 -13.36
CA LYS A 107 -10.46 23.70 -13.33
C LYS A 107 -9.51 23.06 -12.31
N SER A 108 -10.03 22.44 -11.25
CA SER A 108 -9.22 21.86 -10.18
C SER A 108 -9.87 20.63 -9.56
N HIS A 109 -9.17 19.49 -9.61
CA HIS A 109 -9.59 18.26 -8.94
C HIS A 109 -9.71 18.41 -7.41
N ARG A 110 -8.99 19.38 -6.81
CA ARG A 110 -9.07 19.66 -5.37
C ARG A 110 -10.36 20.37 -4.98
N ALA A 111 -10.90 21.19 -5.88
CA ALA A 111 -12.16 21.90 -5.67
C ALA A 111 -13.38 21.02 -5.99
N LEU A 112 -13.18 19.83 -6.54
CA LEU A 112 -14.24 18.85 -6.77
C LEU A 112 -14.41 17.95 -5.54
N GLN A 113 -15.65 17.63 -5.19
CA GLN A 113 -16.06 16.90 -3.99
C GLN A 113 -17.12 15.84 -4.36
N PHE A 114 -17.08 14.72 -3.65
CA PHE A 114 -18.06 13.64 -3.81
C PHE A 114 -19.16 13.87 -2.78
N HIS A 115 -20.36 14.22 -3.26
CA HIS A 115 -21.54 14.36 -2.43
C HIS A 115 -22.34 13.05 -2.49
N HIS A 116 -22.60 12.44 -1.34
CA HIS A 116 -23.48 11.28 -1.26
C HIS A 116 -24.93 11.70 -1.47
N LEU A 117 -25.65 11.07 -2.40
CA LEU A 117 -27.07 11.39 -2.63
C LEU A 117 -27.96 11.01 -1.45
N ASP A 118 -27.59 9.93 -0.76
CA ASP A 118 -28.20 9.47 0.48
C ASP A 118 -27.09 9.17 1.48
N GLN A 119 -27.04 9.97 2.55
CA GLN A 119 -26.04 9.85 3.59
C GLN A 119 -26.14 8.52 4.36
N SER A 120 -27.32 7.88 4.40
CA SER A 120 -27.53 6.59 5.06
C SER A 120 -26.91 5.41 4.31
N GLN A 121 -26.68 5.57 3.00
CA GLN A 121 -26.08 4.54 2.14
C GLN A 121 -24.55 4.62 2.07
N LYS A 122 -23.94 5.60 2.77
CA LYS A 122 -22.50 5.79 2.82
C LYS A 122 -21.86 4.69 3.66
N ASP A 123 -21.02 3.88 3.02
CA ASP A 123 -20.25 2.85 3.73
C ASP A 123 -18.97 3.45 4.34
N PHE A 124 -18.30 4.34 3.60
CA PHE A 124 -17.05 4.94 4.03
C PHE A 124 -16.71 6.22 3.27
N GLN A 125 -15.79 7.00 3.84
CA GLN A 125 -15.23 8.15 3.12
C GLN A 125 -14.18 7.67 2.10
N ILE A 126 -14.32 8.05 0.83
CA ILE A 126 -13.36 7.67 -0.25
C ILE A 126 -11.90 8.00 0.12
N SER A 127 -11.66 9.10 0.85
CA SER A 127 -10.33 9.50 1.33
C SER A 127 -9.92 8.95 2.70
N GLY A 128 -10.81 8.21 3.37
CA GLY A 128 -10.66 7.78 4.77
C GLY A 128 -9.79 6.54 4.97
N GLY A 129 -9.49 5.78 3.92
CA GLY A 129 -8.79 4.50 4.05
C GLY A 129 -8.12 4.01 2.77
N VAL A 130 -7.61 2.78 2.83
CA VAL A 130 -7.05 2.07 1.67
C VAL A 130 -8.06 1.02 1.23
N TYR A 131 -8.64 1.20 0.06
CA TYR A 131 -9.65 0.32 -0.49
C TYR A 131 -9.19 -0.22 -1.85
N SER A 132 -9.68 -1.40 -2.24
CA SER A 132 -9.56 -1.85 -3.62
C SER A 132 -10.31 -0.88 -4.53
N TRP A 133 -9.89 -0.82 -5.80
CA TRP A 133 -10.55 0.07 -6.75
C TRP A 133 -12.04 -0.28 -6.91
N ASP A 134 -12.39 -1.56 -6.91
CA ASP A 134 -13.79 -1.98 -7.06
C ASP A 134 -14.66 -1.55 -5.88
N LYS A 135 -14.14 -1.62 -4.65
CA LYS A 135 -14.83 -1.08 -3.47
C LYS A 135 -14.98 0.44 -3.57
N ALA A 136 -13.91 1.14 -3.95
CA ALA A 136 -13.98 2.58 -4.14
C ALA A 136 -14.98 2.96 -5.23
N LYS A 137 -15.05 2.21 -6.33
CA LYS A 137 -15.99 2.41 -7.43
C LYS A 137 -17.45 2.25 -6.96
N ALA A 138 -17.74 1.16 -6.24
CA ALA A 138 -19.07 0.92 -5.70
C ALA A 138 -19.54 2.05 -4.77
N GLU A 139 -18.64 2.57 -3.93
CA GLU A 139 -18.96 3.72 -3.08
C GLU A 139 -19.08 5.02 -3.88
N LEU A 140 -18.23 5.23 -4.89
CA LEU A 140 -18.34 6.38 -5.79
C LEU A 140 -19.68 6.37 -6.52
N ASP A 141 -20.19 5.23 -6.95
CA ASP A 141 -21.45 5.13 -7.69
C ASP A 141 -22.65 5.73 -6.93
N LYS A 142 -22.59 5.78 -5.59
CA LYS A 142 -23.59 6.41 -4.71
C LYS A 142 -23.46 7.94 -4.61
N CYS A 143 -22.40 8.52 -5.18
CA CYS A 143 -22.08 9.93 -5.09
C CYS A 143 -22.31 10.68 -6.41
N ILE A 144 -22.62 11.97 -6.29
CA ILE A 144 -22.51 12.95 -7.37
C ILE A 144 -21.24 13.79 -7.22
N MET A 145 -20.72 14.27 -8.35
CA MET A 145 -19.53 15.12 -8.40
C MET A 145 -19.93 16.59 -8.39
N LEU A 146 -19.57 17.31 -7.34
CA LEU A 146 -19.86 18.74 -7.18
C LEU A 146 -18.57 19.53 -7.03
N CYS A 147 -18.57 20.81 -7.41
CA CYS A 147 -17.53 21.73 -6.94
C CYS A 147 -17.83 22.14 -5.49
N ALA A 148 -16.84 22.69 -4.79
CA ALA A 148 -16.97 23.10 -3.40
C ALA A 148 -18.18 24.00 -3.14
N ASN A 149 -18.49 24.94 -4.05
CA ASN A 149 -19.63 25.84 -3.92
C ASN A 149 -20.95 25.07 -4.03
N CYS A 150 -21.18 24.37 -5.16
CA CYS A 150 -22.41 23.58 -5.34
C CYS A 150 -22.57 22.50 -4.28
N HIS A 151 -21.47 21.95 -3.75
CA HIS A 151 -21.53 20.98 -2.66
C HIS A 151 -22.04 21.62 -1.37
N LEU A 152 -21.61 22.84 -1.03
CA LEU A 152 -22.09 23.57 0.15
C LEU A 152 -23.55 24.02 -0.03
N GLU A 153 -23.91 24.54 -1.21
CA GLU A 153 -25.30 24.88 -1.56
C GLU A 153 -26.23 23.67 -1.43
N GLU A 154 -25.75 22.49 -1.82
CA GLU A 154 -26.48 21.23 -1.70
C GLU A 154 -26.71 20.85 -0.23
N HIS A 155 -25.70 20.98 0.63
CA HIS A 155 -25.88 20.77 2.08
C HIS A 155 -26.86 21.79 2.67
N GLU A 156 -26.74 23.08 2.31
CA GLU A 156 -27.68 24.13 2.77
C GLU A 156 -29.13 23.81 2.38
N ARG A 157 -29.36 23.35 1.16
CA ARG A 157 -30.68 22.92 0.67
C ARG A 157 -31.23 21.71 1.44
N ILE A 158 -30.38 20.77 1.86
CA ILE A 158 -30.79 19.57 2.59
C ILE A 158 -31.03 19.90 4.08
N ASP A 159 -30.15 20.70 4.69
CA ASP A 159 -30.20 21.02 6.11
C ASP A 159 -31.46 21.82 6.48
N ASN A 160 -32.00 22.63 5.55
CA ASN A 160 -33.32 23.28 5.65
C ASN A 160 -33.62 23.90 7.03
N LEU A 161 -32.58 24.42 7.70
CA LEU A 161 -32.71 25.02 9.02
C LEU A 161 -33.36 26.40 8.86
N PRO A 162 -34.51 26.67 9.48
CA PRO A 162 -35.10 28.00 9.45
C PRO A 162 -34.16 28.97 10.15
N ILE A 163 -33.64 29.93 9.39
CA ILE A 163 -32.87 31.04 9.93
C ILE A 163 -33.87 31.91 10.71
N ARG A 164 -33.67 32.02 12.03
CA ARG A 164 -34.45 32.89 12.91
C ARG A 164 -34.18 34.35 12.65
#